data_AF-A0A2T7CAX6-F1
#
_entry.id   AF-A0A2T7CAX6-F1
#
_cell.length_a   1.000
_cell.length_b   1.000
_cell.length_c   1.000
_cell.angle_alpha   90.00
_cell.angle_beta   90.00
_cell.angle_gamma   90.00
#
_symmetry.space_group_name_H-M   'P 1'
#
loop_
_entity.id
_entity.type
_entity.pdbx_description
1 polymer ?
#
loop_
_entity_poly.entity_id
_entity_poly.type
_entity_poly.pdbx_seq_one_letter_code
_entity_poly.pdbx_strand_id
1 'polypeptide(L)'
;MSVRALLAAILLAAAAAAAAPAAATRAPRCGWSPVSDVSEPHIQELGSWAVAEYARRANGGMRFGKVTSAQEQVVDGVNYKLFLDAADASGGVADYGAVVYEQERTNTRELTSFARAPAK
;
A
#
# COMPACT_ATOMS: atom_id res chain seq x y z
N MET A 1 45.22 -67.74 17.34
CA MET A 1 45.83 -66.65 18.13
C MET A 1 44.74 -65.70 18.54
N SER A 2 44.45 -65.68 19.84
CA SER A 2 43.49 -64.78 20.48
C SER A 2 44.11 -63.38 20.58
N VAL A 3 43.38 -62.31 20.23
CA VAL A 3 43.52 -61.00 20.91
C VAL A 3 42.17 -60.29 20.90
N ARG A 4 41.74 -59.92 22.11
CA ARG A 4 40.66 -58.99 22.45
C ARG A 4 41.15 -57.56 22.21
N ALA A 5 40.33 -56.65 21.68
CA ALA A 5 40.44 -55.24 22.01
C ALA A 5 39.12 -54.51 21.76
N LEU A 6 38.68 -53.84 22.83
CA LEU A 6 37.68 -52.78 22.90
C LEU A 6 37.71 -51.84 21.69
N LEU A 7 36.55 -51.29 21.31
CA LEU A 7 36.36 -49.84 21.13
C LEU A 7 34.85 -49.53 21.05
N ALA A 8 34.37 -48.83 22.07
CA ALA A 8 33.07 -48.17 22.04
C ALA A 8 33.17 -46.92 21.15
N ALA A 9 32.21 -46.73 20.26
CA ALA A 9 31.96 -45.44 19.63
C ALA A 9 30.45 -45.27 19.45
N ILE A 10 29.84 -44.61 20.43
CA ILE A 10 28.49 -44.05 20.33
C ILE A 10 28.64 -42.78 19.49
N LEU A 11 28.02 -42.74 18.32
CA LEU A 11 27.78 -41.50 17.59
C LEU A 11 26.28 -41.34 17.40
N LEU A 12 25.71 -40.51 18.28
CA LEU A 12 24.33 -40.02 18.21
C LEU A 12 24.28 -38.92 17.15
N ALA A 13 23.77 -39.22 15.96
CA ALA A 13 23.50 -38.20 14.95
C ALA A 13 22.11 -37.61 15.19
N ALA A 14 22.07 -36.40 15.77
CA ALA A 14 20.84 -35.62 15.87
C ALA A 14 20.48 -35.04 14.49
N ALA A 15 19.35 -35.47 13.93
CA ALA A 15 18.80 -34.90 12.70
C ALA A 15 18.03 -33.60 13.02
N ALA A 16 18.65 -32.44 12.78
CA ALA A 16 17.94 -31.17 12.77
C ALA A 16 17.28 -30.98 11.39
N ALA A 17 15.97 -31.18 11.32
CA ALA A 17 15.18 -30.82 10.14
C ALA A 17 15.01 -29.29 10.11
N ALA A 18 15.86 -28.62 9.31
CA ALA A 18 15.67 -27.21 9.01
C ALA A 18 14.46 -27.06 8.08
N ALA A 19 13.33 -26.57 8.61
CA ALA A 19 12.22 -26.10 7.78
C ALA A 19 12.67 -24.83 7.05
N ALA A 20 12.84 -24.92 5.73
CA ALA A 20 13.10 -23.76 4.90
C ALA A 20 11.87 -22.83 4.88
N PRO A 21 12.04 -21.49 4.88
CA PRO A 21 10.91 -20.61 4.69
C PRO A 21 10.39 -20.78 3.26
N ALA A 22 9.09 -21.06 3.14
CA ALA A 22 8.40 -21.00 1.86
C ALA A 22 8.46 -19.54 1.36
N ALA A 23 9.36 -19.27 0.41
CA ALA A 23 9.34 -18.03 -0.34
C ALA A 23 8.00 -17.94 -1.08
N ALA A 24 7.10 -17.10 -0.58
CA ALA A 24 5.83 -16.84 -1.24
C ALA A 24 6.12 -16.22 -2.62
N THR A 25 6.00 -17.02 -3.68
CA THR A 25 6.01 -16.53 -5.06
C THR A 25 4.84 -15.58 -5.23
N ARG A 26 5.15 -14.29 -5.26
CA ARG A 26 4.16 -13.21 -5.42
C ARG A 26 3.67 -13.25 -6.86
N ALA A 27 2.45 -13.77 -7.05
CA ALA A 27 1.76 -13.75 -8.33
C ALA A 27 1.67 -12.31 -8.88
N PRO A 28 1.62 -12.12 -10.22
CA PRO A 28 1.36 -10.81 -10.81
C PRO A 28 0.06 -10.25 -10.22
N ARG A 29 0.12 -9.08 -9.58
CA ARG A 29 -1.06 -8.44 -9.00
C ARG A 29 -1.87 -7.78 -10.10
N CYS A 30 -2.67 -8.56 -10.82
CA CYS A 30 -3.69 -8.04 -11.73
C CYS A 30 -4.88 -7.51 -10.90
N GLY A 31 -4.74 -6.31 -10.34
CA GLY A 31 -5.81 -5.66 -9.58
C GLY A 31 -5.33 -4.63 -8.56
N TRP A 32 -6.29 -4.07 -7.81
CA TRP A 32 -6.00 -3.17 -6.70
C TRP A 32 -5.18 -3.89 -5.61
N SER A 33 -4.18 -3.20 -5.13
CA SER A 33 -3.23 -3.67 -4.13
C SER A 33 -3.11 -2.65 -3.01
N PRO A 34 -3.07 -3.06 -1.74
CA PRO A 34 -2.88 -2.11 -0.65
C PRO A 34 -1.49 -1.45 -0.73
N VAL A 35 -1.46 -0.14 -0.53
CA VAL A 35 -0.22 0.61 -0.26
C VAL A 35 0.17 0.34 1.19
N SER A 36 1.41 -0.08 1.41
CA SER A 36 1.85 -0.57 2.74
C SER A 36 2.15 0.56 3.72
N ASP A 37 2.72 1.66 3.22
CA ASP A 37 2.98 2.86 4.02
C ASP A 37 2.29 4.07 3.39
N VAL A 38 1.16 4.47 3.95
CA VAL A 38 0.44 5.65 3.48
C VAL A 38 1.06 6.96 3.95
N SER A 39 2.04 6.92 4.86
CA SER A 39 2.80 8.10 5.27
C SER A 39 3.89 8.48 4.27
N GLU A 40 4.12 7.64 3.25
CA GLU A 40 5.01 7.97 2.14
C GLU A 40 4.66 9.35 1.56
N PRO A 41 5.65 10.26 1.40
CA PRO A 41 5.40 11.64 0.99
C PRO A 41 4.59 11.76 -0.29
N HIS A 42 4.82 10.86 -1.25
CA HIS A 42 4.09 10.84 -2.52
C HIS A 42 2.60 10.55 -2.32
N ILE A 43 2.23 9.60 -1.45
CA ILE A 43 0.83 9.26 -1.19
C ILE A 43 0.09 10.42 -0.51
N GLN A 44 0.74 11.10 0.44
CA GLN A 44 0.18 12.30 1.06
C GLN A 44 0.08 13.46 0.07
N GLU A 45 1.06 13.61 -0.83
CA GLU A 45 1.05 14.60 -1.90
C GLU A 45 -0.12 14.38 -2.85
N LEU A 46 -0.36 13.14 -3.29
CA LEU A 46 -1.52 12.78 -4.12
C LEU A 46 -2.85 13.11 -3.43
N GLY A 47 -2.97 12.84 -2.13
CA GLY A 47 -4.16 13.21 -1.35
C GLY A 47 -4.38 14.71 -1.29
N SER A 48 -3.32 15.48 -1.00
CA SER A 48 -3.35 16.94 -0.98
C SER A 48 -3.72 17.53 -2.34
N TRP A 49 -3.10 17.02 -3.40
CA TRP A 49 -3.37 17.40 -4.77
C TRP A 49 -4.81 17.10 -5.18
N ALA A 50 -5.34 15.92 -4.83
CA ALA A 50 -6.71 15.54 -5.14
C ALA A 50 -7.74 16.48 -4.50
N VAL A 51 -7.53 16.86 -3.23
CA VAL A 51 -8.39 17.83 -2.54
C VAL A 51 -8.31 19.21 -3.19
N ALA A 52 -7.11 19.69 -3.52
CA ALA A 52 -6.92 20.97 -4.18
C ALA A 52 -7.58 21.00 -5.58
N GLU A 53 -7.44 19.93 -6.36
CA GLU A 53 -8.04 19.83 -7.69
C GLU A 53 -9.58 19.75 -7.61
N TYR A 54 -10.13 19.02 -6.65
CA TYR A 54 -11.58 19.01 -6.40
C TYR A 54 -12.09 20.40 -6.00
N ALA A 55 -11.42 21.05 -5.05
CA ALA A 55 -11.79 22.40 -4.59
C ALA A 55 -11.78 23.41 -5.75
N ARG A 56 -10.76 23.33 -6.62
CA ARG A 56 -10.65 24.14 -7.84
C ARG A 56 -11.83 23.90 -8.80
N ARG A 57 -12.23 22.65 -9.02
CA ARG A 57 -13.35 22.29 -9.92
C ARG A 57 -14.72 22.66 -9.34
N ALA A 58 -14.90 22.55 -8.03
CA ALA A 58 -16.17 22.75 -7.35
C ALA A 58 -16.45 24.21 -6.94
N ASN A 59 -15.53 25.15 -7.20
CA ASN A 59 -15.58 26.53 -6.70
C ASN A 59 -15.79 26.62 -5.18
N GLY A 60 -15.30 25.64 -4.43
CA GLY A 60 -15.49 25.49 -2.99
C GLY A 60 -14.18 25.52 -2.23
N GLY A 61 -14.24 25.84 -0.93
CA GLY A 61 -13.11 25.70 -0.02
C GLY A 61 -13.03 24.29 0.54
N MET A 62 -11.90 23.62 0.35
CA MET A 62 -11.61 22.34 1.00
C MET A 62 -10.15 22.28 1.41
N ARG A 63 -9.87 21.68 2.56
CA ARG A 63 -8.53 21.56 3.14
C ARG A 63 -8.20 20.10 3.36
N PHE A 64 -7.08 19.66 2.82
CA PHE A 64 -6.56 18.33 3.02
C PHE A 64 -6.16 18.11 4.48
N GLY A 65 -6.58 16.98 5.07
CA GLY A 65 -6.12 16.52 6.37
C GLY A 65 -4.96 15.53 6.21
N LYS A 66 -5.28 14.30 5.81
CA LYS A 66 -4.31 13.23 5.55
C LYS A 66 -4.94 12.11 4.73
N VAL A 67 -4.12 11.33 4.03
CA VAL A 67 -4.55 10.00 3.55
C VAL A 67 -4.52 9.02 4.71
N THR A 68 -5.63 8.31 4.92
CA THR A 68 -5.82 7.32 6.00
C THR A 68 -5.61 5.88 5.54
N SER A 69 -5.90 5.59 4.27
CA SER A 69 -5.56 4.33 3.61
C SER A 69 -5.48 4.53 2.10
N ALA A 70 -4.74 3.67 1.40
CA ALA A 70 -4.61 3.75 -0.05
C ALA A 70 -4.49 2.36 -0.69
N GLN A 71 -4.93 2.28 -1.94
CA GLN A 71 -4.68 1.15 -2.83
C GLN A 71 -4.12 1.67 -4.15
N GLU A 72 -3.26 0.89 -4.78
CA GLU A 72 -2.70 1.16 -6.10
C GLU A 72 -3.08 0.06 -7.09
N GLN A 73 -3.16 0.42 -8.36
CA GLN A 73 -3.33 -0.53 -9.46
C GLN A 73 -2.45 -0.09 -10.62
N VAL A 74 -1.53 -0.96 -11.02
CA VAL A 74 -0.68 -0.76 -12.19
C VAL A 74 -1.48 -1.07 -13.46
N VAL A 75 -1.45 -0.13 -14.41
CA VAL A 75 -2.02 -0.21 -15.76
C VAL A 75 -0.94 0.26 -16.76
N ASP A 76 -1.26 0.94 -17.85
CA ASP A 76 -0.28 1.79 -18.55
C ASP A 76 -0.11 3.10 -17.78
N GLY A 77 0.43 3.03 -16.56
CA GLY A 77 0.38 4.09 -15.54
C GLY A 77 -0.02 3.51 -14.18
N VAL A 78 -0.39 4.36 -13.22
CA VAL A 78 -0.82 3.91 -11.89
C VAL A 78 -2.11 4.62 -11.53
N ASN A 79 -3.12 3.86 -11.10
CA ASN A 79 -4.28 4.39 -10.41
C ASN A 79 -4.05 4.27 -8.91
N TYR A 80 -4.28 5.36 -8.17
CA TYR A 80 -4.29 5.41 -6.72
C TYR A 80 -5.71 5.67 -6.23
N LYS A 81 -6.25 4.74 -5.43
CA LYS A 81 -7.50 4.90 -4.70
C LYS A 81 -7.15 5.31 -3.27
N LEU A 82 -7.42 6.56 -2.95
CA LEU A 82 -7.09 7.18 -1.68
C LEU A 82 -8.36 7.30 -0.83
N PHE A 83 -8.25 6.95 0.44
CA PHE A 83 -9.21 7.32 1.48
C PHE A 83 -8.54 8.38 2.35
N LEU A 84 -9.21 9.52 2.55
CA LEU A 84 -8.61 10.68 3.18
C LEU A 84 -9.61 11.45 4.02
N ASP A 85 -9.10 12.16 5.02
CA ASP A 85 -9.87 13.12 5.79
C ASP A 85 -9.68 14.50 5.16
N ALA A 86 -10.77 15.25 4.99
CA ALA A 86 -10.72 16.62 4.52
C ALA A 86 -11.74 17.50 5.24
N ALA A 87 -11.38 18.77 5.44
CA ALA A 87 -12.26 19.77 6.03
C ALA A 87 -12.88 20.64 4.93
N ASP A 88 -14.18 20.91 5.04
CA ASP A 88 -14.84 21.90 4.20
C ASP A 88 -14.51 23.35 4.67
N ALA A 89 -15.03 24.34 3.95
CA ALA A 89 -14.83 25.76 4.26
C ALA A 89 -15.35 26.17 5.66
N SER A 90 -16.31 25.45 6.22
CA SER A 90 -16.83 25.68 7.57
C SER A 90 -15.99 25.03 8.68
N GLY A 91 -14.97 24.25 8.30
CA GLY A 91 -14.14 23.47 9.22
C GLY A 91 -14.71 22.10 9.55
N GLY A 92 -15.82 21.70 8.92
CA GLY A 92 -16.40 20.37 9.08
C GLY A 92 -15.50 19.31 8.46
N VAL A 93 -15.00 18.38 9.28
CA VAL A 93 -14.15 17.27 8.82
C VAL A 93 -15.03 16.08 8.42
N ALA A 94 -14.73 15.48 7.27
CA ALA A 94 -15.35 14.24 6.84
C ALA A 94 -14.36 13.36 6.08
N ASP A 95 -14.72 12.09 5.96
CA ASP A 95 -13.99 11.10 5.18
C ASP A 95 -14.39 11.21 3.69
N TYR A 96 -13.40 11.05 2.81
CA TYR A 96 -13.55 11.11 1.37
C TYR A 96 -12.79 9.97 0.70
N GLY A 97 -13.29 9.57 -0.48
CA GLY A 97 -12.59 8.71 -1.42
C GLY A 97 -12.17 9.51 -2.65
N ALA A 98 -10.93 9.35 -3.09
CA ALA A 98 -10.42 9.93 -4.33
C ALA A 98 -9.77 8.84 -5.19
N VAL A 99 -9.87 8.98 -6.52
CA VAL A 99 -9.10 8.16 -7.46
C VAL A 99 -8.26 9.08 -8.33
N VAL A 100 -6.94 8.91 -8.26
CA VAL A 100 -5.95 9.69 -9.01
C VAL A 100 -5.23 8.77 -9.97
N TYR A 101 -5.13 9.15 -11.23
CA TYR A 101 -4.32 8.47 -12.23
C TYR A 101 -3.01 9.24 -12.45
N GLU A 102 -1.89 8.54 -12.54
CA GLU A 102 -0.60 9.07 -12.93
C GLU A 102 0.09 8.26 -14.03
N GLN A 103 0.76 8.94 -14.95
CA GLN A 103 1.64 8.34 -15.93
C GLN A 103 2.88 9.21 -16.13
N GLU A 104 4.03 8.71 -15.68
CA GLU A 104 5.32 9.43 -15.74
C GLU A 104 5.77 9.70 -17.19
N ARG A 105 5.60 8.72 -18.09
CA ARG A 105 6.05 8.81 -19.48
C ARG A 105 5.53 10.06 -20.20
N THR A 106 4.32 10.48 -19.88
CA THR A 106 3.65 11.64 -20.47
C THR A 106 3.45 12.78 -19.48
N ASN A 107 4.01 12.68 -18.26
CA ASN A 107 3.77 13.61 -17.16
C ASN A 107 2.27 13.89 -16.93
N THR A 108 1.44 12.86 -17.06
CA THR A 108 -0.01 12.99 -16.91
C THR A 108 -0.42 12.72 -15.47
N ARG A 109 -1.28 13.57 -14.93
CA ARG A 109 -1.96 13.36 -13.65
C ARG A 109 -3.42 13.81 -13.76
N GLU A 110 -4.34 12.96 -13.33
CA GLU A 110 -5.78 13.22 -13.44
C GLU A 110 -6.55 12.78 -12.19
N LEU A 111 -7.43 13.66 -11.68
CA LEU A 111 -8.42 13.32 -10.68
C LEU A 111 -9.65 12.75 -11.38
N THR A 112 -9.79 11.43 -11.32
CA THR A 112 -10.86 10.68 -12.03
C THR A 112 -12.14 10.58 -11.20
N SER A 113 -12.03 10.58 -9.86
CA SER A 113 -13.18 10.59 -8.96
C SER A 113 -12.82 11.24 -7.63
N PHE A 114 -13.79 11.94 -7.03
CA PHE A 114 -13.71 12.46 -5.67
C PHE A 114 -15.12 12.50 -5.07
N ALA A 115 -15.33 11.84 -3.94
CA ALA A 115 -16.65 11.78 -3.30
C ALA A 115 -16.52 11.63 -1.78
N ARG A 116 -17.51 12.15 -1.05
CA ARG A 116 -17.63 11.93 0.39
C ARG A 116 -17.89 10.44 0.65
N ALA A 117 -17.18 9.87 1.62
CA ALA A 117 -17.43 8.50 2.04
C ALA A 117 -18.80 8.40 2.75
N PRO A 118 -19.51 7.26 2.62
CA PRO A 118 -20.73 7.04 3.40
C PRO A 118 -20.42 7.09 4.90
N ALA A 119 -21.35 7.62 5.69
CA ALA A 119 -21.27 7.55 7.14
C ALA A 119 -21.23 6.08 7.58
N LYS A 120 -20.42 5.79 8.61
CA LYS A 120 -20.33 4.46 9.22
C LYS A 120 -21.58 4.08 9.99
#